data_AF-A0A2J7QAS6-F1
#
_entry.id   AF-A0A2J7QAS6-F1
#
_cell.length_a   1.000
_cell.length_b   1.000
_cell.length_c   1.000
_cell.angle_alpha   90.00
_cell.angle_beta   90.00
_cell.angle_gamma   90.00
#
_symmetry.space_group_name_H-M   'P 1'
#
loop_
_entity.id
_entity.type
_entity.pdbx_description
1 polymer ?
#
loop_
_entity_poly.entity_id
_entity_poly.type
_entity_poly.pdbx_seq_one_letter_code
_entity_poly.pdbx_strand_id
1 'polypeptide(L)'
;MALFRVDFSGRGELADRQQKLAQLMSRLQKISEEYNVAVFITNQMTADPGATLMFQADPKKPIGGNILAHASTTRVSLRKGRGETRIAKIYDSPDLPESEATFAITAGGIADAKD
;
A
#
# COMPACT_ATOMS: atom_id res chain seq x y z
N MET A 1 13.05 -1.08 -7.27
CA MET A 1 13.76 -0.20 -6.32
C MET A 1 12.95 -0.09 -5.04
N ALA A 2 13.57 -0.30 -3.88
CA ALA A 2 12.95 -0.13 -2.56
C ALA A 2 13.83 0.80 -1.72
N LEU A 3 14.00 2.05 -2.19
CA LEU A 3 15.05 2.98 -1.73
C LEU A 3 15.06 3.11 -0.20
N PHE A 4 13.93 3.48 0.42
CA PHE A 4 13.84 3.60 1.89
C PHE A 4 14.11 2.31 2.67
N ARG A 5 13.92 1.12 2.08
CA ARG A 5 14.19 -0.15 2.76
C ARG A 5 15.65 -0.56 2.70
N VAL A 6 16.38 -0.09 1.69
CA VAL A 6 17.77 -0.45 1.44
C VAL A 6 18.68 0.62 2.04
N ASP A 7 18.36 1.89 1.81
CA ASP A 7 19.18 3.04 2.21
C ASP A 7 19.16 3.30 3.73
N PHE A 8 18.16 2.76 4.43
CA PHE A 8 18.02 2.84 5.89
C PHE A 8 17.80 1.45 6.47
N SER A 9 18.81 0.95 7.16
CA SER A 9 18.93 -0.44 7.61
C SER A 9 18.90 -0.56 9.13
N GLY A 10 18.19 -1.60 9.59
CA GLY A 10 18.09 -1.90 11.01
C GLY A 10 17.21 -0.92 11.81
N ARG A 11 17.24 -1.09 13.13
CA ARG A 11 16.40 -0.30 14.06
C ARG A 11 16.97 1.10 14.32
N GLY A 12 18.29 1.28 14.25
CA GLY A 12 18.95 2.55 14.53
C GLY A 12 18.55 3.67 13.57
N GLU A 13 18.36 3.35 12.29
CA GLU A 13 18.02 4.32 11.24
C GLU A 13 16.52 4.45 10.99
N LEU A 14 15.69 3.80 11.82
CA LEU A 14 14.23 3.80 11.66
C LEU A 14 13.65 5.21 11.79
N ALA A 15 14.13 5.99 12.76
CA ALA A 15 13.65 7.35 12.99
C ALA A 15 13.93 8.25 11.77
N ASP A 16 15.17 8.26 11.29
CA ASP A 16 15.59 9.05 10.12
C ASP A 16 14.83 8.65 8.86
N ARG A 17 14.61 7.35 8.66
CA ARG A 17 13.77 6.84 7.57
C ARG A 17 12.35 7.38 7.65
N GLN A 18 11.72 7.30 8.82
CA GLN A 18 10.35 7.77 9.01
C GLN A 18 10.23 9.28 8.82
N GLN A 19 11.19 10.07 9.31
CA GLN A 19 11.20 11.52 9.12
C GLN A 19 11.31 11.90 7.63
N LYS A 20 12.24 11.28 6.89
CA LYS A 20 12.38 11.52 5.45
C LYS A 20 11.16 11.07 4.64
N LEU A 21 10.55 9.95 5.03
CA LEU A 21 9.29 9.51 4.44
C LEU A 21 8.17 10.54 4.67
N ALA A 22 8.06 11.12 5.87
CA ALA A 22 7.07 12.15 6.18
C ALA A 22 7.24 13.41 5.31
N GLN A 23 8.48 13.85 5.13
CA GLN A 23 8.81 14.99 4.27
C GLN A 23 8.42 14.72 2.81
N LEU A 24 8.71 13.52 2.30
CA LEU A 24 8.30 13.11 0.96
C LEU A 24 6.77 13.13 0.80
N MET A 25 6.04 12.52 1.74
CA MET A 25 4.57 12.48 1.70
C MET A 25 3.97 13.89 1.75
N SER A 26 4.48 14.76 2.62
CA SER A 26 4.03 16.16 2.70
C SER A 26 4.28 16.91 1.39
N ARG A 27 5.41 16.66 0.71
CA ARG A 27 5.71 17.29 -0.58
C ARG A 27 4.79 16.78 -1.69
N LEU A 28 4.49 15.49 -1.72
CA LEU A 28 3.54 14.91 -2.69
C LEU A 28 2.14 15.50 -2.51
N GLN A 29 1.67 15.66 -1.27
CA GLN A 29 0.39 16.30 -0.98
C GLN A 29 0.34 17.73 -1.51
N LYS A 30 1.37 18.54 -1.25
CA LYS A 30 1.46 19.90 -1.77
C LYS A 30 1.42 19.96 -3.30
N ILE A 31 2.14 19.07 -3.97
CA ILE A 31 2.12 18.99 -5.45
C ILE A 31 0.72 18.63 -5.96
N SER A 32 0.04 17.69 -5.29
CA SER A 32 -1.33 17.31 -5.64
C SER A 32 -2.28 18.51 -5.57
N GLU A 33 -2.19 19.29 -4.49
CA GLU A 33 -3.03 20.48 -4.28
C GLU A 33 -2.67 21.65 -5.21
N GLU A 34 -1.38 21.91 -5.41
CA GLU A 34 -0.88 23.04 -6.21
C GLU A 34 -1.22 22.89 -7.70
N TYR A 35 -1.10 21.67 -8.23
CA TYR A 35 -1.28 21.40 -9.65
C TYR A 35 -2.59 20.65 -9.97
N ASN A 36 -3.40 20.34 -8.96
CA ASN A 36 -4.63 19.55 -9.09
C ASN A 36 -4.40 18.21 -9.81
N VAL A 37 -3.38 17.46 -9.38
CA VAL A 37 -2.99 16.18 -9.97
C VAL A 37 -3.23 15.02 -9.01
N ALA A 38 -3.61 13.86 -9.55
CA ALA A 38 -3.73 12.63 -8.77
C ALA A 38 -2.35 12.03 -8.47
N VAL A 39 -2.13 11.61 -7.23
CA VAL A 39 -0.91 10.93 -6.79
C VAL A 39 -1.22 9.47 -6.50
N PHE A 40 -0.62 8.55 -7.25
CA PHE A 40 -0.75 7.11 -7.05
C PHE A 40 0.54 6.52 -6.49
N ILE A 41 0.45 5.83 -5.34
CA ILE A 41 1.61 5.27 -4.63
C ILE A 41 1.44 3.76 -4.50
N THR A 42 2.47 3.00 -4.87
CA THR A 42 2.55 1.57 -4.61
C THR A 42 3.38 1.28 -3.37
N ASN A 43 2.95 0.32 -2.56
CA ASN A 43 3.67 -0.07 -1.36
C ASN A 43 3.98 -1.58 -1.35
N GLN A 44 5.05 -1.96 -0.66
CA GLN A 44 5.42 -3.36 -0.48
C GLN A 44 4.82 -3.92 0.82
N MET A 45 4.62 -5.23 0.85
CA MET A 45 4.20 -5.95 2.04
C MET A 45 5.41 -6.62 2.69
N THR A 46 5.41 -6.73 4.02
CA THR A 46 6.36 -7.56 4.77
C THR A 46 5.60 -8.60 5.59
N ALA A 47 6.20 -9.76 5.77
CA ALA A 47 5.72 -10.71 6.76
C ALA A 47 5.93 -10.13 8.17
N ASP A 48 5.02 -10.44 9.09
CA ASP A 48 5.16 -10.19 10.52
C ASP A 48 5.54 -11.50 11.24
N PRO A 49 6.82 -11.67 11.65
CA PRO A 49 7.26 -12.88 12.35
C PRO A 49 6.57 -13.09 13.70
N GLY A 50 5.99 -12.05 14.31
CA GLY A 50 5.26 -12.16 15.57
C GLY A 50 3.80 -12.62 15.41
N ALA A 51 3.24 -12.53 14.21
CA ALA A 51 1.84 -12.86 13.94
C ALA A 51 1.55 -14.38 13.96
N THR A 52 2.58 -15.22 13.82
CA THR A 52 2.48 -16.69 13.98
C THR A 52 2.10 -17.09 15.40
N LEU A 53 2.36 -16.25 16.40
CA LEU A 53 1.95 -16.46 17.79
C LEU A 53 0.47 -16.11 18.05
N MET A 54 -0.19 -15.41 17.11
CA MET A 54 -1.56 -14.90 17.26
C MET A 54 -2.58 -15.55 16.33
N PHE A 55 -2.22 -16.65 15.64
CA PHE A 55 -3.10 -17.35 14.68
C PHE A 55 -3.72 -16.43 13.60
N GLN A 56 -3.02 -15.36 13.21
CA GLN A 56 -3.49 -14.50 12.11
C GLN A 56 -3.37 -15.23 10.77
N ALA A 57 -4.49 -15.33 10.04
CA ALA A 57 -4.60 -16.06 8.78
C ALA A 57 -3.76 -15.46 7.62
N ASP A 58 -3.50 -14.15 7.61
CA ASP A 58 -2.56 -13.53 6.68
C ASP A 58 -1.59 -12.60 7.43
N PRO A 59 -0.37 -13.07 7.76
CA PRO A 59 0.59 -12.31 8.57
C PRO A 59 1.31 -11.22 7.76
N LYS A 60 0.70 -10.67 6.71
CA LYS A 60 1.29 -9.62 5.88
C LYS A 60 0.83 -8.25 6.34
N LYS A 61 1.78 -7.33 6.51
CA LYS A 61 1.50 -5.92 6.80
C LYS A 61 2.14 -5.00 5.76
N PRO A 62 1.47 -3.89 5.40
CA PRO A 62 2.08 -2.87 4.56
C PRO A 62 3.24 -2.19 5.31
N ILE A 63 4.31 -1.87 4.59
CA ILE A 63 5.44 -1.13 5.17
C ILE A 63 5.17 0.39 5.20
N GLY A 64 6.03 1.17 5.88
CA GLY A 64 5.89 2.63 5.99
C GLY A 64 5.28 3.11 7.32
N GLY A 65 4.69 2.19 8.09
CA GLY A 65 4.17 2.45 9.43
C GLY A 65 3.05 3.50 9.44
N ASN A 66 2.85 4.12 10.61
CA ASN A 66 1.76 5.08 10.82
C ASN A 66 1.86 6.31 9.93
N ILE A 67 3.08 6.73 9.54
CA ILE A 67 3.26 7.91 8.68
C ILE A 67 2.59 7.69 7.34
N LEU A 68 2.86 6.57 6.67
CA LEU A 68 2.22 6.28 5.38
C LEU A 68 0.72 5.99 5.56
N ALA A 69 0.34 5.33 6.66
CA ALA A 69 -1.07 5.03 6.95
C ALA A 69 -1.93 6.29 7.12
N HIS A 70 -1.42 7.32 7.79
CA HIS A 70 -2.15 8.59 7.99
C HIS A 70 -2.03 9.56 6.82
N ALA A 71 -0.92 9.53 6.09
CA ALA A 71 -0.70 10.44 4.96
C ALA A 71 -1.39 9.99 3.66
N SER A 72 -1.93 8.77 3.61
CA SER A 72 -2.67 8.26 2.45
C SER A 72 -4.17 8.34 2.69
N THR A 73 -4.91 8.87 1.71
CA THR A 73 -6.36 9.07 1.79
C THR A 73 -7.13 7.79 1.50
N THR A 74 -6.81 7.10 0.41
CA THR A 74 -7.47 5.85 0.01
C THR A 74 -6.42 4.77 -0.20
N ARG A 75 -6.63 3.62 0.44
CA ARG A 75 -5.72 2.46 0.38
C ARG A 75 -6.46 1.27 -0.19
N VAL A 76 -5.89 0.65 -1.21
CA VAL A 76 -6.43 -0.56 -1.84
C VAL A 76 -5.47 -1.72 -1.60
N SER A 77 -5.98 -2.78 -0.99
CA SER A 77 -5.27 -4.04 -0.82
C SER A 77 -5.52 -4.95 -2.03
N LEU A 78 -4.45 -5.45 -2.63
CA LEU A 78 -4.51 -6.33 -3.80
C LEU A 78 -4.09 -7.75 -3.41
N ARG A 79 -4.93 -8.74 -3.71
CA ARG A 79 -4.61 -10.16 -3.52
C ARG A 79 -4.81 -10.96 -4.81
N LYS A 80 -4.05 -12.05 -4.93
CA LYS A 80 -4.17 -12.97 -6.07
C LYS A 80 -5.45 -13.80 -5.94
N GLY A 81 -6.25 -13.84 -7.01
CA GLY A 81 -7.42 -14.72 -7.14
C GLY A 81 -7.05 -16.04 -7.83
N ARG A 82 -8.04 -16.68 -8.46
CA ARG A 82 -7.87 -17.92 -9.23
C ARG A 82 -7.48 -17.61 -10.68
N GLY A 83 -6.50 -18.33 -11.23
CA GLY A 83 -6.02 -18.09 -12.60
C GLY A 83 -5.52 -16.66 -12.82
N GLU A 84 -6.11 -15.96 -13.78
CA GLU A 84 -5.76 -14.59 -14.15
C GLU A 84 -6.44 -13.52 -13.28
N THR A 85 -7.37 -13.92 -12.41
CA THR A 85 -8.12 -12.99 -11.57
C THR A 85 -7.29 -12.44 -10.39
N ARG A 86 -7.67 -11.26 -9.94
CA ARG A 86 -7.14 -10.51 -8.81
C ARG A 86 -8.31 -9.89 -8.06
N ILE A 87 -8.16 -9.72 -6.76
CA ILE A 87 -9.19 -9.10 -5.92
C ILE A 87 -8.58 -7.82 -5.34
N ALA A 88 -9.27 -6.71 -5.55
CA ALA A 88 -8.98 -5.42 -4.94
C ALA A 88 -9.97 -5.20 -3.80
N LYS A 89 -9.47 -4.98 -2.58
CA LYS A 89 -10.28 -4.62 -1.42
C LYS A 89 -9.94 -3.20 -0.97
N ILE A 90 -10.94 -2.36 -0.74
CA ILE A 90 -10.75 -1.08 -0.07
C ILE A 90 -10.31 -1.37 1.37
N TYR A 91 -9.08 -1.00 1.69
CA TYR A 91 -8.48 -1.18 3.01
C TYR A 91 -8.83 -0.01 3.94
N ASP A 92 -8.87 1.20 3.38
CA ASP A 92 -9.24 2.42 4.09
C ASP A 92 -9.61 3.51 3.08
N SER A 93 -10.64 4.30 3.38
CA SER A 93 -11.06 5.44 2.57
C SER A 93 -12.03 6.32 3.38
N PRO A 94 -11.94 7.66 3.30
CA PRO A 94 -12.92 8.54 3.95
C PRO A 94 -14.31 8.46 3.29
N ASP A 95 -14.36 8.22 1.97
CA ASP A 95 -15.59 8.36 1.19
C ASP A 95 -16.22 7.02 0.77
N LEU A 96 -15.49 5.91 0.94
CA LEU A 96 -15.91 4.60 0.43
C LEU A 96 -15.93 3.55 1.55
N PRO A 97 -17.01 2.77 1.68
CA PRO A 97 -17.04 1.67 2.62
C PRO A 97 -16.05 0.56 2.20
N GLU A 98 -15.68 -0.29 3.15
CA GLU A 98 -14.93 -1.51 2.83
C GLU A 98 -15.74 -2.38 1.86
N SER A 99 -15.24 -2.52 0.63
CA SER A 99 -15.77 -3.42 -0.38
C SER A 99 -14.64 -4.13 -1.13
N GLU A 100 -14.98 -5.19 -1.83
CA GLU A 100 -14.06 -5.88 -2.74
C GLU A 100 -14.61 -5.98 -4.15
N ALA A 101 -13.70 -5.96 -5.12
CA ALA A 101 -13.98 -6.13 -6.54
C ALA A 101 -12.98 -7.11 -7.15
N THR A 102 -13.46 -7.94 -8.07
CA THR A 102 -12.60 -8.89 -8.81
C THR A 102 -12.32 -8.33 -10.21
N PHE A 103 -11.05 -8.40 -10.62
CA PHE A 103 -10.59 -8.00 -11.94
C PHE A 103 -9.64 -9.05 -12.52
N ALA A 104 -9.35 -8.99 -13.82
CA ALA A 104 -8.38 -9.85 -14.48
C ALA A 104 -7.19 -9.03 -15.02
N ILE A 105 -6.01 -9.66 -15.05
CA ILE A 105 -4.85 -9.10 -15.75
C ILE A 105 -4.71 -9.85 -17.08
N THR A 106 -4.90 -9.13 -18.18
CA THR A 106 -4.83 -9.65 -19.55
C THR A 106 -3.62 -9.07 -20.29
N ALA A 107 -3.38 -9.52 -21.51
CA ALA A 107 -2.36 -8.93 -22.38
C ALA A 107 -2.59 -7.42 -22.66
N GLY A 108 -3.84 -6.95 -22.58
CA GLY A 108 -4.22 -5.54 -22.71
C GLY A 108 -4.18 -4.74 -21.40
N GLY A 109 -3.82 -5.36 -20.27
CA GLY A 109 -3.83 -4.74 -18.95
C GLY A 109 -5.03 -5.19 -18.09
N ILE A 110 -5.53 -4.29 -17.25
CA ILE A 110 -6.65 -4.55 -16.32
C ILE A 110 -7.95 -4.64 -17.12
N ALA A 111 -8.69 -5.73 -16.93
CA ALA A 111 -10.00 -5.95 -17.52
C ALA A 111 -10.98 -6.51 -16.48
N ASP A 112 -12.27 -6.51 -16.81
CA ASP A 112 -13.29 -7.17 -16.00
C ASP A 112 -12.98 -8.66 -15.87
N ALA A 113 -13.22 -9.20 -14.67
CA ALA A 113 -13.12 -10.64 -14.47
C ALA A 113 -14.22 -11.34 -15.28
N LYS A 114 -13.83 -12.34 -16.07
CA LYS A 114 -14.78 -13.24 -16.70
C LYS A 114 -15.33 -14.18 -15.62
N ASP A 115 -16.63 -14.46 -15.67
CA ASP A 115 -17.31 -15.40 -14.78
C ASP A 115 -16.61 -16.78 -14.71
#